data_AF-A0A424JI23-F1
#
_entry.id   AF-A0A424JI23-F1
#
_cell.length_a   1.000
_cell.length_b   1.000
_cell.length_c   1.000
_cell.angle_alpha   90.00
_cell.angle_beta   90.00
_cell.angle_gamma   90.00
#
_symmetry.space_group_name_H-M   'P 1'
#
loop_
_entity.id
_entity.type
_entity.pdbx_description
1 polymer ?
#
loop_
_entity_poly.entity_id
_entity_poly.type
_entity_poly.pdbx_seq_one_letter_code
_entity_poly.pdbx_strand_id
1 'polypeptide(L)'
;MSKYTETLTIAPKGDTLNKTKLKEFLTGDLVNLKLVPVSGQYDTYWLSGKDGYDMIDGNKYYKLTLTSTGINITCGGGYNAFSMKRHLADYIKEGIKKGKEAIRKAAEAC
;
A
#
# COMPACT_ATOMS: atom_id res chain seq x y z
N MET A 1 7.65 16.45 17.11
CA MET A 1 7.50 14.99 16.93
C MET A 1 8.46 14.52 15.85
N SER A 2 9.36 13.58 16.17
CA SER A 2 10.24 12.98 15.16
C SER A 2 9.40 12.16 14.17
N LYS A 3 9.64 12.40 12.88
CA LYS A 3 9.04 11.59 11.80
C LYS A 3 9.87 10.33 11.65
N TYR A 4 9.22 9.18 11.59
CA TYR A 4 9.87 7.90 11.34
C TYR A 4 9.47 7.41 9.96
N THR A 5 10.41 6.80 9.25
CA THR A 5 10.17 6.21 7.93
C THR A 5 10.54 4.74 7.97
N GLU A 6 9.56 3.89 7.71
CA GLU A 6 9.75 2.45 7.55
C GLU A 6 9.64 2.07 6.08
N THR A 7 10.50 1.17 5.61
CA THR A 7 10.45 0.70 4.22
C THR A 7 9.86 -0.71 4.16
N LEU A 8 8.84 -0.89 3.33
CA LEU A 8 8.29 -2.18 2.94
C LEU A 8 8.85 -2.53 1.55
N THR A 9 9.79 -3.46 1.51
CA THR A 9 10.32 -4.00 0.24
C THR A 9 9.38 -5.07 -0.30
N ILE A 10 8.93 -4.90 -1.54
CA ILE A 10 8.02 -5.82 -2.24
C ILE A 10 8.71 -6.45 -3.43
N ALA A 11 9.61 -5.72 -4.10
CA ALA A 11 10.31 -6.22 -5.28
C ALA A 11 11.18 -7.44 -4.94
N PRO A 12 11.21 -8.47 -5.80
CA PRO A 12 12.21 -9.52 -5.68
C PRO A 12 13.62 -8.94 -5.80
N LYS A 13 14.59 -9.62 -5.17
CA LYS A 13 15.96 -9.13 -5.07
C LYS A 13 16.56 -8.86 -6.45
N GLY A 14 16.86 -7.59 -6.74
CA GLY A 14 17.46 -7.16 -8.01
C GLY A 14 16.46 -6.71 -9.09
N ASP A 15 15.15 -6.71 -8.79
CA ASP A 15 14.11 -6.29 -9.72
C ASP A 15 13.50 -4.93 -9.32
N THR A 16 12.80 -4.29 -10.26
CA THR A 16 12.09 -3.04 -10.03
C THR A 16 10.60 -3.17 -10.31
N LEU A 17 9.79 -2.57 -9.45
CA LEU A 17 8.35 -2.51 -9.57
C LEU A 17 7.93 -1.31 -10.40
N ASN A 18 6.96 -1.54 -11.27
CA ASN A 18 6.25 -0.46 -11.93
C ASN A 18 5.34 0.24 -10.90
N LYS A 19 5.68 1.48 -10.54
CA LYS A 19 4.95 2.29 -9.56
C LYS A 19 3.48 2.49 -9.91
N THR A 20 3.16 2.63 -11.19
CA THR A 20 1.77 2.77 -11.65
C THR A 20 0.98 1.51 -11.37
N LYS A 21 1.51 0.34 -11.76
CA LYS A 21 0.86 -0.95 -11.49
C LYS A 21 0.73 -1.23 -10.00
N LEU A 22 1.74 -0.86 -9.21
CA LEU A 22 1.69 -0.98 -7.76
C LEU A 22 0.57 -0.10 -7.18
N LYS A 23 0.45 1.15 -7.64
CA LYS A 23 -0.64 2.04 -7.24
C LYS A 23 -2.00 1.45 -7.61
N GLU A 24 -2.18 1.01 -8.85
CA GLU A 24 -3.42 0.40 -9.33
C GLU A 24 -3.79 -0.83 -8.51
N PHE A 25 -2.82 -1.68 -8.15
CA PHE A 25 -3.05 -2.83 -7.28
C PHE A 25 -3.48 -2.42 -5.87
N LEU A 26 -2.86 -1.39 -5.28
CA LEU A 26 -3.20 -0.91 -3.95
C LEU A 26 -4.59 -0.26 -3.90
N THR A 27 -4.98 0.48 -4.93
CA THR A 27 -6.27 1.19 -4.99
C THR A 27 -7.40 0.39 -5.61
N GLY A 28 -7.09 -0.69 -6.32
CA GLY A 28 -8.08 -1.57 -6.96
C GLY A 28 -8.76 -2.52 -5.98
N ASP A 29 -9.73 -3.29 -6.50
CA ASP A 29 -10.66 -4.11 -5.69
C ASP A 29 -9.99 -5.19 -4.81
N LEU A 30 -8.75 -5.59 -5.13
CA LEU A 30 -8.05 -6.64 -4.39
C LEU A 30 -7.59 -6.15 -3.00
N VAL A 31 -7.07 -4.93 -2.91
CA VAL A 31 -6.52 -4.34 -1.68
C VAL A 31 -7.43 -3.22 -1.15
N ASN A 32 -7.99 -2.44 -2.07
CA ASN A 32 -9.00 -1.41 -1.84
C ASN A 32 -8.56 -0.34 -0.84
N LEU A 33 -7.36 0.23 -1.05
CA LEU A 33 -6.87 1.37 -0.28
C LEU A 33 -7.32 2.70 -0.91
N LYS A 34 -7.77 3.61 -0.05
CA LYS A 34 -8.06 4.99 -0.41
C LYS A 34 -6.79 5.82 -0.22
N LEU A 35 -6.17 6.19 -1.34
CA LEU A 35 -4.94 6.96 -1.38
C LEU A 35 -5.19 8.38 -1.91
N VAL A 36 -4.80 9.40 -1.14
CA VAL A 36 -4.95 10.81 -1.52
C VAL A 36 -3.57 11.38 -1.89
N PRO A 37 -3.36 11.93 -3.09
CA PRO A 37 -2.05 12.44 -3.48
C PRO A 37 -1.54 13.55 -2.56
N VAL A 38 -0.23 13.55 -2.30
CA VAL A 38 0.43 14.64 -1.57
C VAL A 38 0.76 15.76 -2.54
N SER A 39 0.28 16.97 -2.24
CA SER A 39 0.56 18.14 -3.08
C SER A 39 2.07 18.37 -3.22
N GLY A 40 2.53 18.57 -4.47
CA GLY A 40 3.93 18.83 -4.79
C GLY A 40 4.87 17.63 -4.71
N GLN A 41 4.37 16.39 -4.51
CA GLN A 41 5.21 15.19 -4.44
C GLN A 41 4.68 14.08 -5.34
N TYR A 42 5.53 13.62 -6.25
CA TYR A 42 5.23 12.49 -7.12
C TYR A 42 5.26 11.17 -6.35
N ASP A 43 4.44 10.21 -6.79
CA ASP A 43 4.36 8.85 -6.23
C ASP A 43 4.12 8.79 -4.72
N THR A 44 3.59 9.88 -4.15
CA THR A 44 3.45 10.06 -2.73
C THR A 44 1.98 10.29 -2.40
N TYR A 45 1.46 9.53 -1.44
CA TYR A 45 0.06 9.51 -1.09
C TYR A 45 -0.15 9.49 0.42
N TRP A 46 -1.23 10.09 0.88
CA TRP A 46 -1.78 9.90 2.21
C TRP A 46 -2.72 8.72 2.20
N LEU A 47 -2.53 7.78 3.12
CA LEU A 47 -3.51 6.73 3.36
C LEU A 47 -4.72 7.34 4.09
N SER A 48 -5.87 7.32 3.43
CA SER A 48 -7.13 7.89 3.94
C SER A 48 -8.09 6.80 4.43
N GLY A 49 -8.00 5.59 3.89
CA GLY A 49 -8.98 4.53 4.18
C GLY A 49 -8.68 3.20 3.53
N LYS A 50 -9.49 2.20 3.87
CA LYS A 50 -9.46 0.84 3.33
C LYS A 50 -10.87 0.25 3.27
N ASP A 51 -11.19 -0.48 2.19
CA ASP A 51 -12.47 -1.20 1.99
C ASP A 51 -13.70 -0.30 2.14
N GLY A 52 -13.61 0.94 1.65
CA GLY A 52 -14.69 1.93 1.76
C GLY A 52 -14.83 2.56 3.15
N TYR A 53 -14.04 2.15 4.14
CA TYR A 53 -13.97 2.79 5.46
C TYR A 53 -12.84 3.82 5.49
N ASP A 54 -13.13 5.05 5.89
CA ASP A 54 -12.10 6.04 6.21
C ASP A 54 -11.40 5.60 7.51
N MET A 55 -10.07 5.42 7.44
CA MET A 55 -9.29 4.87 8.56
C MET A 55 -9.08 5.90 9.66
N ILE A 56 -9.26 7.20 9.38
CA ILE A 56 -9.10 8.29 10.35
C ILE A 56 -9.96 9.49 9.93
N ASP A 57 -10.82 9.98 10.82
CA ASP A 57 -11.55 11.27 10.73
C ASP A 57 -10.63 12.50 10.92
N GLY A 58 -9.35 12.37 10.56
CA GLY A 58 -8.28 13.24 11.03
C GLY A 58 -7.05 13.16 10.16
N ASN A 59 -6.79 14.28 9.48
CA ASN A 59 -5.56 14.70 8.79
C ASN A 59 -4.46 13.62 8.61
N LYS A 60 -4.44 12.96 7.45
CA LYS A 60 -3.21 12.61 6.72
C LYS A 60 -2.07 12.06 7.61
N TYR A 61 -2.32 10.95 8.31
CA TYR A 61 -1.39 10.44 9.33
C TYR A 61 -0.25 9.60 8.73
N TYR A 62 -0.57 8.74 7.77
CA TYR A 62 0.38 7.84 7.12
C TYR A 62 0.67 8.32 5.70
N LYS A 63 1.94 8.68 5.46
CA LYS A 63 2.44 9.06 4.15
C LYS A 63 3.11 7.87 3.49
N LEU A 64 2.58 7.43 2.37
CA LEU A 64 3.10 6.34 1.55
C LEU A 64 3.84 6.92 0.34
N THR A 65 5.10 6.57 0.16
CA THR A 65 5.88 6.94 -1.03
C THR A 65 6.21 5.67 -1.79
N LEU A 66 5.70 5.53 -3.01
CA LEU A 66 5.98 4.38 -3.86
C LEU A 66 7.38 4.50 -4.44
N THR A 67 8.17 3.46 -4.26
CA THR A 67 9.55 3.38 -4.78
C THR A 67 9.64 2.26 -5.81
N SER A 68 10.76 2.19 -6.53
CA SER A 68 11.04 1.08 -7.45
C SER A 68 11.18 -0.26 -6.74
N THR A 69 11.38 -0.30 -5.42
CA THR A 69 11.57 -1.55 -4.67
C THR A 69 10.39 -1.88 -3.73
N GLY A 70 9.47 -0.94 -3.53
CA GLY A 70 8.33 -1.13 -2.64
C GLY A 70 7.69 0.19 -2.20
N ILE A 71 7.50 0.36 -0.90
CA ILE A 71 6.75 1.48 -0.32
C ILE A 71 7.45 2.00 0.94
N ASN A 72 7.72 3.30 0.99
CA ASN A 72 8.17 3.99 2.20
C ASN A 72 6.97 4.55 2.96
N ILE A 73 6.91 4.29 4.26
CA ILE A 73 5.82 4.66 5.15
C ILE A 73 6.37 5.67 6.16
N THR A 74 5.96 6.93 6.04
CA THR A 74 6.35 8.00 6.96
C THR A 74 5.17 8.43 7.82
N CYS A 75 5.34 8.38 9.15
CA CYS A 75 4.34 8.88 10.10
C CYS A 75 4.98 9.39 11.40
N GLY A 76 4.15 9.96 12.28
CA GLY A 76 4.56 10.31 13.64
C GLY A 76 4.66 9.06 14.53
N GLY A 77 5.80 8.87 15.20
CA GLY A 77 6.04 7.73 16.10
C GLY A 77 6.48 6.45 15.37
N GLY A 78 7.61 5.89 15.82
CA GLY A 78 8.23 4.70 15.20
C GLY A 78 7.39 3.43 15.29
N TYR A 79 6.68 3.24 16.41
CA TYR A 79 5.79 2.09 16.59
C TYR A 79 4.65 2.08 15.54
N ASN A 80 4.10 3.25 15.22
CA ASN A 80 3.02 3.36 14.24
C ASN A 80 3.53 3.06 12.82
N ALA A 81 4.75 3.50 12.49
CA ALA A 81 5.37 3.20 11.20
C ALA A 81 5.60 1.70 11.04
N PHE A 82 6.10 1.04 12.10
CA PHE A 82 6.32 -0.40 12.12
C PHE A 82 5.02 -1.21 12.03
N SER A 83 4.01 -0.82 12.82
CA SER A 83 2.70 -1.47 12.80
C SER A 83 2.03 -1.34 11.42
N MET A 84 2.04 -0.13 10.84
CA MET A 84 1.47 0.11 9.51
C MET A 84 2.20 -0.66 8.42
N LYS A 85 3.53 -0.78 8.50
CA LYS A 85 4.31 -1.64 7.58
C LYS A 85 3.82 -3.08 7.60
N ARG A 86 3.53 -3.63 8.77
CA ARG A 86 3.00 -4.99 8.91
C ARG A 86 1.60 -5.11 8.32
N HIS A 87 0.70 -4.18 8.67
CA HIS A 87 -0.66 -4.15 8.09
C HIS A 87 -0.64 -4.05 6.57
N LEU A 88 0.19 -3.15 6.00
CA LEU A 88 0.30 -2.98 4.56
C LEU A 88 0.84 -4.25 3.88
N ALA A 89 1.82 -4.92 4.50
CA ALA A 89 2.33 -6.19 4.01
C ALA A 89 1.25 -7.28 4.00
N ASP A 90 0.41 -7.34 5.03
CA ASP A 90 -0.68 -8.31 5.13
C ASP A 90 -1.78 -8.00 4.09
N TYR A 91 -2.17 -6.73 3.91
CA TYR A 91 -3.14 -6.34 2.87
C TYR A 91 -2.68 -6.70 1.46
N ILE A 92 -1.39 -6.52 1.17
CA ILE A 92 -0.81 -6.90 -0.13
C ILE A 92 -0.86 -8.42 -0.32
N LYS A 93 -0.48 -9.20 0.71
CA LYS A 93 -0.56 -10.67 0.65
C LYS A 93 -1.99 -11.17 0.44
N GLU A 94 -2.96 -10.58 1.14
CA GLU A 94 -4.37 -10.89 0.97
C GLU A 94 -4.86 -10.56 -0.44
N GLY A 95 -4.50 -9.39 -0.98
CA GLY A 95 -4.84 -9.02 -2.35
C GLY A 95 -4.26 -9.98 -3.39
N ILE A 96 -3.00 -10.40 -3.22
CA ILE A 96 -2.35 -11.40 -4.09
C ILE A 96 -3.09 -12.75 -3.99
N LYS A 97 -3.46 -13.18 -2.79
CA LYS A 97 -4.19 -14.42 -2.57
C LYS A 97 -5.55 -14.39 -3.27
N LYS A 98 -6.33 -13.33 -3.06
CA LYS A 98 -7.62 -13.11 -3.74
C LYS A 98 -7.48 -13.12 -5.26
N GLY A 99 -6.46 -12.45 -5.79
CA GLY A 99 -6.17 -12.44 -7.23
C GLY A 99 -5.86 -13.83 -7.79
N LYS A 100 -5.06 -14.63 -7.09
CA LYS A 100 -4.77 -16.03 -7.48
C LYS A 100 -6.03 -16.90 -7.45
N GLU A 101 -6.86 -16.75 -6.43
CA GLU A 101 -8.13 -17.49 -6.31
C GLU A 101 -9.11 -17.11 -7.43
N ALA A 102 -9.19 -15.83 -7.81
CA ALA A 102 -10.02 -15.37 -8.93
C ALA A 102 -9.54 -15.96 -10.27
N ILE A 103 -8.22 -15.96 -10.53
CA ILE A 103 -7.65 -16.57 -11.74
C ILE A 103 -7.93 -18.07 -11.79
N ARG A 104 -7.77 -18.77 -10.66
CA ARG A 104 -8.06 -20.21 -10.58
C ARG A 104 -9.53 -20.51 -10.90
N LYS A 105 -10.46 -19.78 -10.29
CA LYS A 105 -11.90 -19.95 -10.56
C LYS A 105 -12.25 -19.66 -12.03
N ALA A 106 -11.63 -18.66 -12.64
CA ALA A 106 -11.82 -18.36 -14.06
C ALA A 106 -11.27 -19.47 -14.96
N ALA A 107 -10.15 -20.10 -14.58
CA ALA A 107 -9.58 -21.23 -15.31
C ALA A 107 -10.39 -22.54 -15.15
N GLU A 108 -11.03 -22.76 -14.01
CA GLU A 108 -11.92 -23.91 -13.75
C GLU A 108 -13.32 -23.75 -14.37
N ALA A 109 -13.69 -22.53 -14.79
CA ALA A 109 -14.98 -22.21 -15.41
C ALA A 109 -14.96 -22.26 -16.95
N CYS A 110 -13.83 -22.63 -17.56
CA CYS A 110 -13.61 -22.80 -18.99
C CYS A 110 -13.44 -24.29 -19.30
#